data_AF-A0A7C5HLK7-F1
#
_entry.id   AF-A0A7C5HLK7-F1
#
_cell.length_a   1.000
_cell.length_b   1.000
_cell.length_c   1.000
_cell.angle_alpha   90.00
_cell.angle_beta   90.00
_cell.angle_gamma   90.00
#
_symmetry.space_group_name_H-M   'P 1'
#
loop_
_entity.id
_entity.type
_entity.pdbx_description
1 polymer ?
#
loop_
_entity_poly.entity_id
_entity_poly.type
_entity_poly.pdbx_seq_one_letter_code
_entity_poly.pdbx_strand_id
1 'polypeptide(L)'
;KAPSRKCCEPDNKASHYYVALYWAEALETQTADTELAEKFTHIADQLRKNEDTIISELLAIEGKPQDVGGYYHPDDIKAEKAMRPSDTLNKIIESI
;
A
#
# COMPACT_ATOMS: atom_id res chain seq x y z
N LYS A 1 2.23 11.22 -3.57
CA LYS A 1 1.55 12.00 -2.50
C LYS A 1 2.39 11.89 -1.23
N ALA A 2 2.63 12.97 -0.51
CA ALA A 2 3.53 12.98 0.65
C ALA A 2 2.77 12.78 1.98
N PRO A 3 3.41 12.24 3.03
CA PRO A 3 2.78 12.05 4.34
C PRO A 3 2.38 13.39 4.98
N SER A 4 1.21 13.43 5.59
CA SER A 4 0.86 14.48 6.54
C SER A 4 1.57 14.28 7.88
N ARG A 5 1.63 15.35 8.67
CA ARG A 5 2.13 15.34 10.06
C ARG A 5 1.01 15.18 11.09
N LYS A 6 -0.25 15.18 10.67
CA LYS A 6 -1.42 15.08 11.56
C LYS A 6 -1.92 13.64 11.61
N CYS A 7 -2.38 13.22 12.78
CA CYS A 7 -3.04 11.93 12.97
C CYS A 7 -4.33 11.87 12.13
N CYS A 8 -4.68 10.68 11.65
CA CYS A 8 -5.86 10.43 10.83
C CYS A 8 -5.86 11.13 9.46
N GLU A 9 -4.70 11.62 9.03
CA GLU A 9 -4.44 12.04 7.65
C GLU A 9 -3.46 11.06 7.00
N PRO A 10 -3.41 10.97 5.65
CA PRO A 10 -2.54 10.03 4.95
C PRO A 10 -1.07 10.14 5.38
N ASP A 11 -0.48 9.02 5.78
CA ASP A 11 0.88 8.94 6.32
C ASP A 11 1.87 8.22 5.38
N ASN A 12 2.92 7.59 5.92
CA ASN A 12 3.89 6.83 5.14
C ASN A 12 3.27 5.64 4.38
N LYS A 13 2.32 4.90 4.99
CA LYS A 13 1.69 3.73 4.38
C LYS A 13 0.88 4.13 3.14
N ALA A 14 0.09 5.19 3.27
CA ALA A 14 -0.67 5.76 2.15
C ALA A 14 0.27 6.29 1.06
N SER A 15 1.39 6.91 1.44
CA SER A 15 2.38 7.38 0.48
C SER A 15 3.01 6.23 -0.33
N HIS A 16 3.32 5.09 0.31
CA HIS A 16 3.80 3.89 -0.37
C HIS A 16 2.77 3.30 -1.33
N TYR A 17 1.49 3.28 -0.94
CA TYR A 17 0.40 2.89 -1.85
C TYR A 17 0.39 3.74 -3.12
N TYR A 18 0.50 5.08 -3.01
CA TYR A 18 0.54 5.94 -4.19
C TYR A 18 1.78 5.74 -5.06
N VAL A 19 2.94 5.43 -4.45
CA VAL A 19 4.12 5.05 -5.23
C VAL A 19 3.86 3.78 -6.02
N ALA A 20 3.30 2.75 -5.38
CA ALA A 20 2.98 1.49 -6.04
C ALA A 20 1.96 1.67 -7.19
N LEU A 21 0.91 2.46 -6.96
CA LEU A 21 -0.09 2.79 -7.98
C LEU A 21 0.56 3.45 -9.20
N TYR A 22 1.29 4.56 -9.01
CA TYR A 22 1.88 5.29 -10.13
C TYR A 22 2.96 4.47 -10.85
N TRP A 23 3.65 3.59 -10.12
CA TRP A 23 4.60 2.69 -10.73
C TRP A 23 3.91 1.63 -11.60
N ALA A 24 2.83 1.03 -11.11
CA ALA A 24 2.03 0.08 -11.89
C ALA A 24 1.43 0.72 -13.14
N GLU A 25 0.91 1.96 -13.05
CA GLU A 25 0.42 2.72 -14.20
C GLU A 25 1.51 3.02 -15.24
N ALA A 26 2.72 3.35 -14.79
CA ALA A 26 3.86 3.55 -15.69
C ALA A 26 4.29 2.25 -16.38
N LEU A 27 4.21 1.12 -15.67
CA LEU A 27 4.55 -0.21 -16.20
C LEU A 27 3.48 -0.73 -17.19
N GLU A 28 2.21 -0.45 -16.95
CA GLU A 28 1.10 -0.78 -17.87
C GLU A 28 1.22 -0.03 -19.21
N THR A 29 1.69 1.22 -19.19
CA THR A 29 1.65 2.11 -20.36
C THR A 29 2.94 2.15 -21.19
N GLN A 30 4.03 1.60 -20.67
CA GLN A 30 5.30 1.57 -21.41
C GLN A 30 5.24 0.58 -22.59
N THR A 31 6.09 0.81 -23.59
CA THR A 31 6.13 0.04 -24.85
C THR A 31 7.46 -0.66 -25.11
N ALA A 32 8.38 -0.62 -24.15
CA ALA A 32 9.70 -1.25 -24.24
C ALA A 32 9.62 -2.77 -23.98
N ASP A 33 8.66 -3.22 -23.17
CA ASP A 33 8.43 -4.62 -22.81
C ASP A 33 6.92 -4.89 -22.72
N THR A 34 6.35 -5.49 -23.76
CA THR A 34 4.89 -5.72 -23.82
C THR A 34 4.41 -6.78 -22.83
N GLU A 35 5.24 -7.77 -22.50
CA GLU A 35 4.87 -8.81 -21.52
C GLU A 35 4.78 -8.21 -20.12
N LEU A 36 5.74 -7.35 -19.77
CA LEU A 36 5.70 -6.60 -18.52
C LEU A 36 4.50 -5.66 -18.45
N ALA A 37 4.19 -4.97 -19.56
CA ALA A 37 3.00 -4.12 -19.64
C ALA A 37 1.72 -4.91 -19.37
N GLU A 38 1.53 -6.02 -20.07
CA GLU A 38 0.35 -6.90 -19.91
C GLU A 38 0.20 -7.41 -18.48
N LYS A 39 1.30 -7.81 -17.83
CA LYS A 39 1.29 -8.25 -16.43
C LYS A 39 0.81 -7.14 -15.49
N PHE A 40 1.29 -5.91 -15.69
CA PHE A 40 0.95 -4.78 -14.82
C PHE A 40 -0.40 -4.13 -15.13
N THR A 41 -1.01 -4.36 -16.29
CA THR A 41 -2.37 -3.90 -16.61
C THR A 41 -3.38 -4.33 -15.55
N HIS A 42 -3.36 -5.61 -15.17
CA HIS A 42 -4.29 -6.12 -14.16
C HIS A 42 -4.01 -5.51 -12.78
N ILE A 43 -2.74 -5.38 -12.41
CA ILE A 43 -2.33 -4.84 -11.11
C ILE A 43 -2.71 -3.36 -10.98
N ALA A 44 -2.44 -2.55 -12.00
CA ALA A 44 -2.79 -1.13 -12.03
C ALA A 44 -4.31 -0.91 -12.01
N ASP A 45 -5.09 -1.75 -12.69
CA ASP A 45 -6.56 -1.71 -12.63
C ASP A 45 -7.08 -2.08 -11.23
N GLN A 46 -6.53 -3.12 -10.59
CA GLN A 46 -6.89 -3.51 -9.22
C GLN A 46 -6.55 -2.40 -8.21
N LEU A 47 -5.38 -1.80 -8.31
CA LEU A 47 -4.99 -0.69 -7.43
C LEU A 47 -5.92 0.52 -7.62
N ARG A 48 -6.17 0.95 -8.87
CA ARG A 48 -7.08 2.08 -9.17
C ARG A 48 -8.50 1.84 -8.65
N LYS A 49 -9.09 0.68 -8.94
CA LYS A 49 -10.47 0.37 -8.55
C LYS A 49 -10.68 0.29 -7.05
N ASN A 50 -9.65 -0.10 -6.31
CA ASN A 50 -9.71 -0.28 -4.87
C ASN A 50 -9.10 0.90 -4.08
N GLU A 51 -8.77 2.03 -4.72
CA GLU A 51 -8.11 3.16 -4.05
C GLU A 51 -8.84 3.59 -2.77
N ASP A 52 -10.14 3.87 -2.86
CA ASP A 52 -10.93 4.35 -1.72
C ASP A 52 -10.98 3.33 -0.58
N THR A 53 -11.10 2.04 -0.93
CA THR A 53 -11.09 0.93 0.05
C THR A 53 -9.74 0.83 0.74
N ILE A 54 -8.64 0.82 -0.03
CA ILE A 54 -7.28 0.73 0.50
C ILE A 54 -6.97 1.91 1.41
N ILE A 55 -7.26 3.14 0.98
CA ILE A 55 -7.03 4.33 1.80
C ILE A 55 -7.88 4.28 3.08
N SER A 56 -9.12 3.83 3.00
CA SER A 56 -9.99 3.68 4.18
C SER A 56 -9.43 2.65 5.16
N GLU A 57 -8.95 1.50 4.68
CA GLU A 57 -8.31 0.47 5.51
C GLU A 57 -7.03 0.99 6.18
N LEU A 58 -6.19 1.71 5.43
CA LEU A 58 -4.95 2.31 5.96
C LEU A 58 -5.22 3.36 7.04
N LEU A 59 -6.29 4.16 6.90
CA LEU A 59 -6.69 5.18 7.88
C LEU A 59 -7.45 4.60 9.08
N ALA A 60 -8.10 3.44 8.96
CA ALA A 60 -8.93 2.85 10.02
C ALA A 60 -8.15 2.49 11.30
N ILE A 61 -6.82 2.33 11.19
CA ILE A 61 -5.93 2.05 12.32
C ILE A 61 -5.35 3.31 12.96
N GLU A 62 -5.46 4.46 12.31
CA GLU A 62 -4.92 5.73 12.80
C GLU A 62 -5.65 6.17 14.08
N GLY A 63 -4.92 6.88 14.95
CA GLY A 63 -5.44 7.36 16.24
C GLY A 63 -5.62 6.27 17.31
N LYS A 64 -5.28 5.01 17.01
CA LYS A 64 -5.31 3.90 17.96
C LYS A 64 -3.89 3.48 18.34
N PRO A 65 -3.60 3.23 19.63
CA PRO A 65 -2.32 2.66 20.04
C PRO A 65 -2.05 1.33 19.31
N GLN A 66 -0.81 1.15 18.85
CA GLN A 66 -0.34 -0.08 18.21
C GLN A 66 0.75 -0.71 19.07
N ASP A 67 0.65 -2.02 19.31
CA ASP A 67 1.69 -2.79 19.99
C ASP A 67 2.54 -3.53 18.95
N VAL A 68 3.81 -3.12 18.83
CA VAL A 68 4.79 -3.76 17.95
C VAL A 68 5.74 -4.71 18.70
N GLY A 69 5.48 -4.98 19.99
CA GLY A 69 6.21 -6.00 20.76
C GLY A 69 7.63 -5.64 21.21
N GLY A 70 8.07 -4.41 21.02
CA GLY A 70 9.41 -3.94 21.41
C GLY A 70 9.71 -2.56 20.85
N TYR A 71 10.90 -2.01 21.16
CA TYR A 71 11.35 -0.73 20.61
C TYR A 71 12.58 -0.90 19.71
N TYR A 72 13.71 -1.32 20.28
CA TYR A 72 14.95 -1.57 19.51
C TYR A 72 14.90 -2.88 18.71
N HIS A 73 14.06 -3.82 19.13
CA HIS A 73 13.84 -5.11 18.49
C HIS A 73 12.35 -5.45 18.61
N PRO A 74 11.50 -4.91 17.71
CA PRO A 74 10.08 -5.22 17.68
C PRO A 74 9.86 -6.69 17.31
N ASP A 75 8.66 -7.20 17.61
CA ASP A 75 8.22 -8.50 17.14
C ASP A 75 7.81 -8.38 15.66
N ASP A 76 8.43 -9.19 14.79
CA ASP A 76 8.23 -9.08 13.34
C ASP A 76 6.76 -9.27 12.93
N ILE A 77 6.05 -10.21 13.55
CA ILE A 77 4.65 -10.51 13.24
C ILE A 77 3.75 -9.33 13.64
N LYS A 78 3.99 -8.74 14.82
CA LYS A 78 3.24 -7.56 15.27
C LYS A 78 3.55 -6.32 14.43
N ALA A 79 4.82 -6.09 14.11
CA ALA A 79 5.25 -4.98 13.29
C ALA A 79 4.69 -5.08 11.87
N GLU A 80 4.71 -6.25 11.24
CA GLU A 80 4.14 -6.46 9.91
C GLU A 80 2.64 -6.16 9.90
N LYS A 81 1.88 -6.67 10.89
CA LYS A 81 0.45 -6.39 11.00
C LYS A 81 0.15 -4.90 11.20
N ALA A 82 0.95 -4.20 12.00
CA ALA A 82 0.78 -2.76 12.22
C ALA A 82 1.11 -1.94 10.96
N MET A 83 2.08 -2.38 10.16
CA MET A 83 2.56 -1.64 8.98
C MET A 83 1.82 -1.99 7.69
N ARG A 84 1.16 -3.16 7.62
CA ARG A 84 0.41 -3.64 6.46
C ARG A 84 -1.07 -3.89 6.79
N PRO A 85 -1.82 -2.89 7.29
CA PRO A 85 -3.19 -3.11 7.78
C PRO A 85 -4.26 -3.24 6.68
N SER A 86 -3.90 -3.01 5.41
CA SER A 86 -4.82 -3.13 4.27
C SER A 86 -4.75 -4.53 3.66
N ASP A 87 -5.72 -5.38 3.98
CA ASP A 87 -5.87 -6.71 3.39
C ASP A 87 -6.06 -6.63 1.87
N THR A 88 -6.77 -5.60 1.40
CA THR A 88 -7.00 -5.38 -0.03
C THR A 88 -5.70 -5.11 -0.76
N LEU A 89 -4.87 -4.19 -0.24
CA LEU A 89 -3.55 -3.92 -0.80
C LEU A 89 -2.63 -5.14 -0.73
N ASN A 90 -2.60 -5.84 0.40
CA ASN A 90 -1.73 -7.01 0.57
C ASN A 90 -2.02 -8.10 -0.46
N LYS A 91 -3.30 -8.41 -0.70
CA LYS A 91 -3.69 -9.40 -1.71
C LYS A 91 -3.29 -9.02 -3.14
N ILE A 92 -3.33 -7.72 -3.47
CA ILE A 92 -2.89 -7.24 -4.80
C ILE A 92 -1.37 -7.38 -4.95
N ILE A 93 -0.60 -7.11 -3.90
CA ILE A 93 0.86 -7.27 -3.95
C ILE A 93 1.26 -8.75 -3.99
N GLU A 94 0.54 -9.63 -3.28
CA GLU A 94 0.78 -11.08 -3.28
C GLU A 94 0.46 -11.78 -4.60
N SER A 95 -0.30 -11.14 -5.50
CA SER A 95 -0.69 -11.72 -6.79
C SER A 95 0.31 -11.45 -7.94
N ILE A 96 1.38 -10.70 -7.66
CA ILE A 96 2.45 -10.35 -8.62
C ILE A 96 3.47 -11.50 -8.73
#